data_AF-A0A5J4TJY2-F1
#
_entry.id   AF-A0A5J4TJY2-F1
#
_cell.length_a   1.000
_cell.length_b   1.000
_cell.length_c   1.000
_cell.angle_alpha   90.00
_cell.angle_beta   90.00
_cell.angle_gamma   90.00
#
_symmetry.space_group_name_H-M   'P 1'
#
loop_
_entity.id
_entity.type
_entity.pdbx_description
1 polymer ?
#
loop_
_entity_poly.entity_id
_entity_poly.type
_entity_poly.pdbx_seq_one_letter_code
_entity_poly.pdbx_strand_id
1 'polypeptide(L)' 'MNQADTTLKDIAFGQCESQNEGGAFWCSVNNGAKLTIAGSWSFQDCKTLSDNGYGGALYASVYGKNS' A
#
# COMPACT_ATOMS: atom_id res chain seq x y z
N MET A 1 2.00 25.29 3.44
CA MET A 1 1.38 24.17 2.72
C MET A 1 1.42 22.98 3.68
N ASN A 2 0.28 22.50 4.17
CA ASN A 2 0.26 21.33 5.06
C ASN A 2 0.34 20.08 4.19
N GLN A 3 1.53 19.48 4.13
CA GLN A 3 1.70 18.15 3.56
C GLN A 3 1.14 17.13 4.55
N ALA A 4 0.35 16.18 4.06
CA ALA A 4 -0.12 15.08 4.90
C ALA A 4 1.08 14.20 5.24
N ASP A 5 1.32 13.98 6.54
CA ASP A 5 2.32 13.05 7.06
C ASP A 5 1.62 12.05 7.97
N THR A 6 1.63 10.79 7.55
CA THR A 6 0.97 9.70 8.28
C THR A 6 1.96 8.56 8.48
N THR A 7 1.95 7.98 9.68
CA THR A 7 2.67 6.75 9.99
C THR A 7 1.69 5.64 10.31
N LEU A 8 1.87 4.49 9.65
CA LEU A 8 1.17 3.26 9.93
C LEU A 8 2.17 2.27 10.54
N LYS A 9 1.81 1.64 11.65
CA LYS A 9 2.72 0.78 12.41
C LYS A 9 2.06 -0.53 12.81
N ASP A 10 2.83 -1.61 12.78
CA ASP A 10 2.48 -2.90 13.38
C ASP A 10 1.17 -3.48 12.82
N ILE A 11 1.15 -3.74 11.51
CA ILE A 11 -0.04 -4.21 10.77
C ILE A 11 0.09 -5.69 10.39
N ALA A 12 -1.02 -6.43 10.45
CA ALA A 12 -1.10 -7.80 9.95
C ALA A 12 -2.36 -8.00 9.11
N PHE A 13 -2.20 -8.54 7.91
CA PHE A 13 -3.28 -8.96 7.01
C PHE A 13 -3.13 -10.42 6.64
N GLY A 14 -4.25 -11.12 6.51
CA GLY A 14 -4.32 -12.53 6.16
C GLY A 14 -5.43 -12.79 5.15
N GLN A 15 -5.19 -13.65 4.17
CA GLN A 15 -6.20 -14.16 3.21
C GLN A 15 -6.96 -13.04 2.49
N CYS A 16 -6.26 -11.97 2.09
CA CYS A 16 -6.87 -10.84 1.43
C CYS A 16 -6.78 -10.98 -0.09
N GLU A 17 -7.85 -10.66 -0.81
CA GLU A 17 -7.92 -10.78 -2.25
C GLU A 17 -8.41 -9.48 -2.87
N SER A 18 -7.73 -9.00 -3.91
CA SER A 18 -8.22 -7.90 -4.75
C SER A 18 -8.27 -8.31 -6.22
N GLN A 19 -9.05 -7.57 -7.01
CA GLN A 19 -9.12 -7.84 -8.45
C GLN A 19 -7.81 -7.42 -9.14
N ASN A 20 -7.34 -6.20 -8.90
CA ASN A 20 -6.27 -5.61 -9.70
C ASN A 20 -5.05 -5.23 -8.87
N GLU A 21 -5.18 -4.44 -7.81
CA GLU A 21 -4.02 -3.97 -7.05
C GLU A 21 -4.17 -4.19 -5.55
N GLY A 22 -3.07 -4.53 -4.88
CA GLY A 22 -2.98 -4.53 -3.41
C GLY A 22 -4.03 -5.43 -2.76
N GLY A 23 -3.81 -6.74 -2.74
CA GLY A 23 -4.77 -7.68 -2.17
C GLY A 23 -5.18 -7.35 -0.73
N ALA A 24 -4.30 -6.70 0.04
CA ALA A 24 -4.55 -6.23 1.41
C ALA A 24 -4.50 -4.71 1.55
N PHE A 25 -3.51 -4.04 0.96
CA PHE A 25 -3.27 -2.62 1.14
C PHE A 25 -2.96 -1.92 -0.18
N TRP A 26 -3.76 -0.92 -0.51
CA TRP A 26 -3.54 -0.04 -1.66
C TRP A 26 -3.42 1.40 -1.19
N CYS A 27 -2.36 2.09 -1.61
CA CYS A 27 -2.21 3.51 -1.30
C CYS A 27 -1.71 4.32 -2.50
N SER A 28 -2.08 5.60 -2.51
CA SER A 28 -1.47 6.60 -3.37
C SER A 28 -0.91 7.75 -2.54
N VAL A 29 0.33 8.14 -2.80
CA VAL A 29 1.03 9.22 -2.13
C VAL A 29 1.29 10.32 -3.15
N ASN A 30 0.65 11.47 -2.95
CA ASN A 30 0.63 12.54 -3.93
C ASN A 30 1.25 13.84 -3.41
N ASN A 31 1.94 14.58 -4.28
CA ASN A 31 2.36 15.98 -4.07
C ASN A 31 3.06 16.27 -2.73
N GLY A 32 4.12 15.52 -2.43
CA GLY A 32 4.92 15.72 -1.22
C GLY A 32 4.23 15.31 0.07
N ALA A 33 3.07 14.63 0.00
CA ALA A 33 2.58 13.84 1.13
C ALA A 33 3.58 12.73 1.47
N LYS A 34 3.56 12.29 2.73
CA LYS A 34 4.44 11.26 3.25
C LYS A 34 3.62 10.19 3.95
N LEU A 35 3.83 8.94 3.55
CA LEU A 35 3.35 7.77 4.25
C LEU A 35 4.57 7.00 4.77
N THR A 36 4.66 6.81 6.08
CA THR A 36 5.70 5.98 6.70
C THR A 36 5.09 4.64 7.10
N ILE A 37 5.63 3.55 6.54
CA ILE A 37 5.34 2.18 6.96
C ILE A 37 6.41 1.82 8.00
N ALA A 38 6.01 1.67 9.26
CA ALA A 38 6.91 1.45 10.37
C ALA A 38 6.58 0.16 11.14
N GLY A 39 7.53 -0.33 11.93
CA GLY A 39 7.35 -1.54 12.73
C GLY A 39 7.18 -2.79 11.88
N SER A 40 6.48 -3.79 12.43
CA SER A 40 6.31 -5.09 11.76
C SER A 40 5.08 -5.09 10.88
N TRP A 41 5.25 -5.50 9.62
CA TRP A 41 4.14 -5.70 8.70
C TRP A 41 4.11 -7.15 8.25
N SER A 42 2.98 -7.81 8.43
CA SER A 42 2.78 -9.19 7.99
C SER A 42 1.65 -9.28 6.98
N PHE A 43 1.91 -9.98 5.88
CA PHE A 43 0.92 -10.30 4.87
C PHE A 43 0.97 -11.79 4.62
N GLN A 44 -0.10 -12.50 4.94
CA GLN A 44 -0.20 -13.93 4.74
C GLN A 44 -1.31 -14.23 3.74
N ASP A 45 -1.04 -15.09 2.74
CA ASP A 45 -2.02 -15.55 1.76
C ASP A 45 -2.79 -14.42 1.05
N CYS A 46 -2.15 -13.27 0.83
CA CYS A 46 -2.74 -12.15 0.11
C CYS A 46 -2.40 -12.22 -1.39
N LYS A 47 -3.39 -12.03 -2.26
CA LYS A 47 -3.21 -12.12 -3.72
C LYS A 47 -4.06 -11.11 -4.50
N THR A 48 -3.67 -10.89 -5.75
CA THR A 48 -4.53 -10.34 -6.80
C THR A 48 -5.13 -11.49 -7.61
N LEU A 49 -6.35 -11.30 -8.12
CA LEU A 49 -7.05 -12.30 -8.94
C LEU A 49 -6.80 -12.11 -10.44
N SER A 50 -6.41 -10.91 -10.87
CA SER A 50 -6.06 -10.60 -12.26
C SER A 50 -4.64 -11.09 -12.60
N ASP A 51 -4.48 -11.70 -13.79
CA ASP A 51 -3.18 -12.07 -14.36
C ASP A 51 -2.27 -10.86 -14.62
N ASN A 52 -2.86 -9.67 -14.75
CA ASN A 52 -2.15 -8.39 -14.92
C ASN A 52 -2.21 -7.53 -13.65
N GLY A 53 -2.56 -8.12 -12.50
CA GLY A 53 -2.64 -7.41 -11.23
C GLY A 53 -1.26 -7.08 -10.64
N TYR A 54 -1.22 -6.13 -9.72
CA TYR A 54 0.01 -5.66 -9.08
C TYR A 54 -0.05 -5.75 -7.57
N GLY A 55 1.02 -6.25 -6.96
CA GLY A 55 1.17 -6.25 -5.51
C GLY A 55 0.13 -7.14 -4.83
N GLY A 56 0.37 -8.46 -4.82
CA GLY A 56 -0.53 -9.45 -4.24
C GLY A 56 -1.01 -9.10 -2.83
N ALA A 57 -0.18 -8.43 -2.03
CA ALA A 57 -0.58 -7.89 -0.73
C ALA A 57 -0.64 -6.36 -0.72
N LEU A 58 0.44 -5.70 -1.13
CA LEU A 58 0.58 -4.25 -1.06
C LEU A 58 0.86 -3.67 -2.44
N TYR A 59 0.12 -2.62 -2.78
CA TYR A 59 0.43 -1.75 -3.91
C TYR A 59 0.49 -0.30 -3.46
N ALA A 60 1.54 0.42 -3.86
CA ALA A 60 1.73 1.82 -3.57
C ALA A 60 2.07 2.59 -4.84
N SER A 61 1.33 3.66 -5.12
CA SER A 61 1.61 4.58 -6.22
C SER A 61 2.06 5.92 -5.67
N VAL A 62 3.26 6.37 -6.04
CA VAL A 62 3.81 7.68 -5.63
C VAL A 62 3.93 8.54 -6.87
N TYR A 63 3.30 9.72 -6.86
CA TYR A 63 3.32 10.61 -8.03
C TYR A 63 3.18 12.09 -7.64
N GLY A 64 3.80 12.96 -8.43
CA GLY A 64 3.73 14.42 -8.25
C GLY A 64 5.11 15.03 -8.04
N LYS A 65 5.19 16.18 -7.36
CA LYS A 65 6.48 16.82 -7.11
C LYS A 65 7.37 15.95 -6.21
N ASN A 66 8.60 15.69 -6.67
CA ASN A 66 9.64 14.91 -5.98
C ASN A 66 9.29 13.42 -5.75
N SER A 67 8.42 12.83 -6.58
CA SER A 67 8.24 11.37 -6.69
C SER A 67 9.36 10.72 -7.50
#